data_AF-A0A3D2FAJ5-F1
#
_entry.id   AF-A0A3D2FAJ5-F1
#
_cell.length_a   1.000
_cell.length_b   1.000
_cell.length_c   1.000
_cell.angle_alpha   90.00
_cell.angle_beta   90.00
_cell.angle_gamma   90.00
#
_symmetry.space_group_name_H-M   'P 1'
#
loop_
_entity.id
_entity.type
_entity.pdbx_description
1 polymer ?
#
loop_
_entity_poly.entity_id
_entity_poly.type
_entity_poly.pdbx_seq_one_letter_code
_entity_poly.pdbx_strand_id
1 'polypeptide(L)' 'VLITSGPTHEPIDPVRYIANRSSGAQGTALANALSALGADVVFVTGPADV' A
#
# COMPACT_ATOMS: atom_id res chain seq x y z
N VAL A 1 2.27 -14.33 -3.28
CA VAL A 1 1.80 -13.19 -4.10
C VAL A 1 2.31 -11.91 -3.47
N LEU A 2 3.03 -11.08 -4.23
CA LEU A 2 3.48 -9.77 -3.77
C LEU A 2 2.44 -8.71 -4.17
N ILE A 3 1.99 -7.91 -3.20
CA ILE A 3 1.09 -6.78 -3.43
C ILE A 3 1.71 -5.53 -2.82
N THR A 4 1.83 -4.48 -3.62
CA THR A 4 2.21 -3.15 -3.16
C THR A 4 0.98 -2.25 -3.12
N SER A 5 0.80 -1.46 -2.05
CA SER A 5 -0.32 -0.52 -1.96
C SER A 5 0.04 0.74 -1.17
N GLY A 6 -0.94 1.65 -1.04
CA GLY A 6 -0.76 2.95 -0.40
C GLY A 6 0.00 3.96 -1.28
N PRO A 7 0.19 5.18 -0.77
CA PRO A 7 0.91 6.23 -1.48
C PRO A 7 2.43 6.03 -1.41
N THR A 8 3.17 6.65 -2.33
CA THR A 8 4.62 6.84 -2.21
C THR A 8 4.89 8.28 -1.83
N HIS A 9 5.96 8.54 -1.07
CA HIS A 9 6.42 9.87 -0.71
C HIS A 9 7.83 10.08 -1.27
N GLU A 10 7.95 10.93 -2.30
CA GLU A 10 9.25 11.33 -2.87
C GLU A 10 9.71 12.64 -2.23
N PRO A 11 10.81 12.64 -1.45
CA PRO A 11 11.23 13.81 -0.68
C PRO A 11 11.68 14.96 -1.60
N ILE A 12 11.24 16.18 -1.29
CA ILE A 12 11.78 17.42 -1.87
C ILE A 12 12.80 18.02 -0.90
N ASP A 13 12.44 18.06 0.37
CA ASP A 13 13.24 18.55 1.49
C ASP A 13 12.76 17.87 2.80
N PRO A 14 13.32 18.18 3.99
CA PRO A 14 12.94 17.49 5.23
C PRO A 14 11.47 17.58 5.64
N VAL A 15 10.67 18.47 5.03
CA VAL A 15 9.26 18.69 5.40
C VAL A 15 8.31 18.41 4.24
N ARG A 16 8.74 18.64 3.00
CA ARG A 16 7.88 18.50 1.80
C ARG A 16 8.25 17.27 1.00
N TYR A 17 7.24 16.66 0.40
CA TYR A 17 7.38 15.54 -0.53
C TYR A 17 6.27 15.59 -1.59
N ILE A 18 6.51 14.93 -2.72
CA ILE A 18 5.48 14.66 -3.71
C ILE A 18 4.86 13.31 -3.36
N ALA A 19 3.54 13.27 -3.29
CA ALA A 19 2.79 12.04 -3.05
C ALA A 19 1.63 11.89 -4.03
N ASN A 20 1.24 10.64 -4.25
CA ASN A 20 -0.02 10.31 -4.89
C ASN A 20 -1.15 10.21 -3.84
N ARG A 21 -2.42 10.26 -4.28
CA ARG A 21 -3.60 10.24 -3.40
C ARG A 21 -4.18 8.84 -3.17
N SER A 22 -3.39 7.79 -3.36
CA SER A 22 -3.84 6.43 -3.08
C SER A 22 -4.20 6.31 -1.60
N SER A 23 -5.38 5.79 -1.30
CA SER A 23 -5.79 5.47 0.08
C SER A 23 -5.31 4.10 0.54
N GLY A 24 -4.76 3.27 -0.35
CA GLY A 24 -4.39 1.88 -0.06
C GLY A 24 -5.57 0.90 0.04
N ALA A 25 -6.81 1.38 0.21
CA ALA A 25 -7.98 0.57 0.51
C ALA A 25 -8.22 -0.61 -0.47
N GLN A 26 -8.01 -0.39 -1.76
CA GLN A 26 -8.19 -1.45 -2.76
C GLN A 26 -7.13 -2.55 -2.63
N GLY A 27 -5.87 -2.18 -2.40
CA GLY A 27 -4.78 -3.16 -2.24
C GLY A 27 -4.97 -4.00 -0.98
N THR A 28 -5.42 -3.38 0.11
CA THR A 28 -5.80 -4.06 1.35
C THR A 28 -6.93 -5.05 1.13
N ALA A 29 -8.00 -4.64 0.42
CA ALA A 29 -9.12 -5.53 0.10
C ALA A 29 -8.67 -6.75 -0.73
N LEU A 30 -7.80 -6.53 -1.71
CA LEU A 30 -7.21 -7.60 -2.53
C LEU A 30 -6.31 -8.53 -1.71
N ALA A 31 -5.43 -7.98 -0.86
CA ALA A 31 -4.55 -8.76 0.00
C ALA A 31 -5.35 -9.67 0.94
N ASN A 32 -6.39 -9.12 1.57
CA ASN A 32 -7.30 -9.88 2.44
C ASN A 32 -8.04 -10.97 1.69
N ALA A 33 -8.58 -10.67 0.50
CA ALA A 33 -9.29 -11.66 -0.30
C ALA A 33 -8.38 -12.82 -0.74
N LEU A 34 -7.16 -12.51 -1.19
CA LEU A 34 -6.20 -13.53 -1.63
C LEU A 34 -5.70 -14.39 -0.45
N SER A 35 -5.42 -13.78 0.69
CA SER A 35 -5.06 -14.49 1.92
C SER A 35 -6.20 -15.42 2.38
N ALA A 36 -7.46 -14.93 2.35
CA ALA A 36 -8.64 -15.74 2.67
C ALA A 36 -8.86 -16.94 1.72
N LEU A 37 -8.35 -16.84 0.49
CA LEU A 37 -8.34 -17.93 -0.49
C LEU A 37 -7.12 -18.86 -0.35
N GLY A 38 -6.28 -18.67 0.68
CA GLY A 38 -5.13 -19.52 1.00
C GLY A 38 -3.85 -19.16 0.27
N ALA A 39 -3.78 -17.99 -0.39
CA ALA A 39 -2.52 -17.53 -0.97
C ALA A 39 -1.56 -17.06 0.14
N ASP A 40 -0.28 -17.41 0.01
CA ASP A 40 0.78 -16.75 0.77
C ASP A 40 0.98 -15.34 0.21
N VAL A 41 0.63 -14.30 0.98
CA VAL A 41 0.64 -12.90 0.54
C VAL A 41 1.72 -12.12 1.28
N VAL A 42 2.63 -11.51 0.51
CA VAL A 42 3.53 -10.48 1.00
C VAL A 42 2.90 -9.14 0.64
N PHE A 43 2.45 -8.39 1.65
CA PHE A 43 1.85 -7.08 1.48
C PHE A 43 2.81 -5.99 1.93
N VAL A 44 3.17 -5.09 1.02
CA VAL A 44 4.03 -3.93 1.28
C VAL A 44 3.20 -2.68 1.07
N THR A 45 3.01 -1.89 2.12
CA THR A 45 2.21 -0.66 2.03
C THR A 45 3.05 0.58 2.29
N GLY A 46 2.75 1.64 1.55
CA GLY A 46 3.15 2.99 1.90
C GLY A 46 2.35 3.54 3.10
N PRO A 47 2.60 4.80 3.51
CA PRO A 47 1.97 5.41 4.67
C PRO A 47 0.47 5.66 4.40
N ALA A 48 -0.34 4.67 4.77
CA ALA A 48 -1.80 4.69 4.69
C ALA A 48 -2.35 4.01 5.95
N ASP A 49 -3.48 4.51 6.45
CA ASP A 49 -4.23 3.86 7.53
C ASP A 49 -5.03 2.70 6.93
N VAL A 50 -4.48 1.48 6.98
CA VAL A 50 -5.04 0.27 6.38
C VAL A 50 -4.95 -0.95 7.28
#